data_AF-A0A1Y5E5J1-F1
#
_entry.id   AF-A0A1Y5E5J1-F1
#
_cell.length_a   1.000
_cell.length_b   1.000
_cell.length_c   1.000
_cell.angle_alpha   90.00
_cell.angle_beta   90.00
_cell.angle_gamma   90.00
#
_symmetry.space_group_name_H-M   'P 1'
#
loop_
_entity.id
_entity.type
_entity.pdbx_description
1 polymer ?
#
loop_
_entity_poly.entity_id
_entity_poly.type
_entity_poly.pdbx_seq_one_letter_code
_entity_poly.pdbx_strand_id
1 'polypeptide(L)'
;MQKLFIFIVSILIFPVLATNTLADEYTPALEKLVDTQIKNWAQSTEVVSAIKAQNTKHANLDQSTIDALDKKWRLETIGGDRTMINEILGNDLSKYLQNIKEQSAGLYSEIFVMDNKGLNVGQSDVTSDYWQGDEGKWQKTYGVGPNGRLIDEVEFDDSSQTYQSQVSITIVDPATNAAIGAVTVGVNIVALK
;
A
#
# COMPACT_ATOMS: atom_id res chain seq x y z
N MET A 1 -30.58 -59.52 26.62
CA MET A 1 -29.65 -59.59 25.48
C MET A 1 -29.81 -58.32 24.66
N GLN A 2 -28.94 -57.33 24.82
CA GLN A 2 -28.89 -56.16 23.95
C GLN A 2 -27.42 -55.76 23.82
N LYS A 3 -26.85 -55.98 22.63
CA LYS A 3 -25.44 -55.72 22.33
C LYS A 3 -25.26 -54.24 22.03
N LEU A 4 -24.43 -53.56 22.81
CA LEU A 4 -24.00 -52.18 22.58
C LEU A 4 -22.88 -52.19 21.54
N PHE A 5 -23.13 -51.66 20.34
CA PHE A 5 -22.11 -51.44 19.32
C PHE A 5 -21.43 -50.10 19.59
N ILE A 6 -20.13 -50.12 19.90
CA ILE A 6 -19.28 -48.94 19.96
C ILE A 6 -18.75 -48.69 18.54
N PHE A 7 -19.14 -47.56 17.94
CA PHE A 7 -18.54 -47.06 16.71
C PHE A 7 -17.30 -46.23 17.09
N ILE A 8 -16.11 -46.74 16.75
CA ILE A 8 -14.86 -45.97 16.80
C ILE A 8 -14.75 -45.21 15.49
N VAL A 9 -14.92 -43.89 15.52
CA VAL A 9 -14.61 -43.00 14.40
C VAL A 9 -13.12 -42.67 14.48
N SER A 10 -12.32 -43.30 13.61
CA SER A 10 -10.92 -42.92 13.43
C SER A 10 -10.84 -41.59 12.68
N ILE A 11 -10.50 -40.51 13.39
CA ILE A 11 -10.16 -39.22 12.81
C ILE A 11 -8.75 -39.32 12.24
N LEU A 12 -8.64 -39.38 10.92
CA LEU A 12 -7.38 -39.21 10.20
C LEU A 12 -6.98 -37.73 10.27
N ILE A 13 -6.04 -37.41 11.15
CA ILE A 13 -5.39 -36.09 11.20
C ILE A 13 -4.33 -36.09 10.09
N PHE A 14 -4.60 -35.39 8.99
CA PHE A 14 -3.57 -35.06 8.01
C PHE A 14 -2.74 -33.90 8.56
N PRO A 15 -1.40 -34.02 8.63
CA PRO A 15 -0.56 -32.88 8.97
C PRO A 15 -0.65 -31.85 7.85
N VAL A 16 -1.14 -30.65 8.19
CA VAL A 16 -1.01 -29.48 7.32
C VAL A 16 0.47 -29.11 7.30
N LEU A 17 1.17 -29.40 6.20
CA LEU A 17 2.49 -28.83 5.97
C LEU A 17 2.30 -27.33 5.73
N ALA A 18 2.82 -26.50 6.64
CA ALA A 18 2.98 -25.07 6.38
C ALA A 18 3.96 -24.91 5.21
N THR A 19 3.46 -24.42 4.08
CA THR A 19 4.30 -24.00 2.96
C THR A 19 4.82 -22.61 3.28
N ASN A 20 6.15 -22.46 3.42
CA ASN A 20 6.76 -21.14 3.46
C ASN A 20 6.43 -20.44 2.14
N THR A 21 5.82 -19.26 2.22
CA THR A 21 5.57 -18.42 1.05
C THR A 21 6.87 -17.75 0.60
N LEU A 22 6.97 -17.32 -0.66
CA LEU A 22 8.11 -16.50 -1.09
C LEU A 22 8.21 -15.21 -0.25
N ALA A 23 7.09 -14.68 0.23
CA ALA A 23 7.08 -13.54 1.12
C ALA A 23 7.80 -13.81 2.46
N ASP A 24 7.66 -15.00 3.04
CA ASP A 24 8.35 -15.35 4.29
C ASP A 24 9.88 -15.30 4.14
N GLU A 25 10.41 -15.58 2.94
CA GLU A 25 11.85 -15.51 2.66
C GLU A 25 12.36 -14.05 2.62
N TYR A 26 11.61 -13.14 1.98
CA TYR A 26 12.05 -11.75 1.78
C TYR A 26 11.57 -10.78 2.87
N THR A 27 10.64 -11.19 3.74
CA THR A 27 10.08 -10.35 4.81
C THR A 27 11.16 -9.67 5.67
N PRO A 28 12.21 -10.35 6.18
CA PRO A 28 13.23 -9.68 6.99
C PRO A 28 14.00 -8.60 6.22
N ALA A 29 14.25 -8.80 4.93
CA ALA A 29 14.92 -7.81 4.08
C ALA A 29 14.03 -6.59 3.80
N LEU A 30 12.74 -6.83 3.55
CA LEU A 30 11.74 -5.78 3.38
C LEU A 30 11.52 -4.99 4.68
N GLU A 31 11.46 -5.65 5.83
CA GLU A 31 11.36 -4.97 7.14
C GLU A 31 12.56 -4.05 7.38
N LYS A 32 13.77 -4.55 7.10
CA LYS A 32 15.00 -3.76 7.19
C LYS A 32 14.99 -2.58 6.21
N LEU A 33 14.54 -2.78 4.98
CA LEU A 33 14.41 -1.71 3.99
C LEU A 33 13.46 -0.61 4.48
N VAL A 34 12.36 -1.01 5.12
CA VAL A 34 11.43 -0.05 5.71
C VAL A 34 12.11 0.78 6.79
N ASP A 35 12.75 0.11 7.73
CA ASP A 35 13.30 0.77 8.93
C ASP A 35 14.51 1.64 8.61
N THR A 36 15.29 1.27 7.59
CA THR A 36 16.53 1.98 7.24
C THR A 36 16.33 3.04 6.15
N GLN A 37 15.32 2.91 5.30
CA GLN A 37 15.13 3.80 4.14
C GLN A 37 13.71 4.35 4.06
N ILE A 38 12.69 3.49 3.86
CA ILE A 38 11.33 3.94 3.52
C ILE A 38 10.77 4.87 4.59
N LYS A 39 10.88 4.51 5.86
CA LYS A 39 10.35 5.30 6.97
C LYS A 39 10.96 6.71 7.04
N ASN A 40 12.22 6.88 6.62
CA ASN A 40 12.91 8.18 6.70
C ASN A 40 12.34 9.19 5.72
N TRP A 41 12.20 8.82 4.44
CA TRP A 41 11.65 9.73 3.43
C TRP A 41 10.12 9.81 3.48
N ALA A 42 9.44 8.76 3.94
CA ALA A 42 7.99 8.73 4.06
C ALA A 42 7.45 9.64 5.18
N GLN A 43 8.25 9.89 6.22
CA GLN A 43 7.91 10.81 7.32
C GLN A 43 8.52 12.21 7.12
N SER A 44 8.91 12.56 5.89
CA SER A 44 9.45 13.89 5.59
C SER A 44 8.39 14.99 5.69
N THR A 45 8.83 16.24 5.74
CA THR A 45 7.90 17.39 5.83
C THR A 45 7.03 17.50 4.58
N GLU A 46 7.59 17.16 3.41
CA GLU A 46 6.89 17.12 2.13
C GLU A 46 5.69 16.18 2.17
N VAL A 47 5.87 14.95 2.65
CA VAL A 47 4.78 13.96 2.76
C VAL A 47 3.75 14.37 3.81
N VAL A 48 4.20 14.70 5.02
CA VAL A 48 3.30 15.04 6.13
C VAL A 48 2.46 16.28 5.82
N SER A 49 3.06 17.32 5.24
CA SER A 49 2.36 18.56 4.91
C SER A 49 1.32 18.36 3.80
N ALA A 50 1.65 17.58 2.78
CA ALA A 50 0.73 17.26 1.68
C ALA A 50 -0.48 16.46 2.17
N ILE A 51 -0.28 15.45 3.02
CA ILE A 51 -1.38 14.69 3.64
C ILE A 51 -2.26 15.61 4.49
N LYS A 52 -1.67 16.45 5.35
CA LYS A 52 -2.45 17.38 6.20
C LYS A 52 -3.28 18.36 5.38
N ALA A 53 -2.70 18.90 4.30
CA ALA A 53 -3.40 19.81 3.39
C ALA A 53 -4.57 19.09 2.70
N GLN A 54 -4.36 17.87 2.20
CA GLN A 54 -5.39 17.09 1.55
C GLN A 54 -6.50 16.64 2.53
N ASN A 55 -6.15 16.15 3.72
CA ASN A 55 -7.12 15.82 4.77
C ASN A 55 -8.02 17.01 5.11
N THR A 56 -7.48 18.23 5.13
CA THR A 56 -8.27 19.46 5.35
C THR A 56 -9.22 19.72 4.18
N LYS A 57 -8.73 19.62 2.93
CA LYS A 57 -9.54 19.78 1.71
C LYS A 57 -10.65 18.72 1.63
N HIS A 58 -10.37 17.50 2.07
CA HIS A 58 -11.26 16.36 1.94
C HIS A 58 -12.15 16.13 3.15
N ALA A 59 -12.09 16.97 4.20
CA ALA A 59 -12.79 16.74 5.46
C ALA A 59 -14.30 16.43 5.30
N ASN A 60 -14.95 17.06 4.32
CA ASN A 60 -16.39 16.94 4.07
C ASN A 60 -16.75 16.01 2.88
N LEU A 61 -15.78 15.29 2.31
CA LEU A 61 -16.09 14.33 1.24
C LEU A 61 -16.90 13.15 1.80
N ASP A 62 -18.06 12.91 1.21
CA ASP A 62 -18.84 11.70 1.41
C ASP A 62 -18.35 10.56 0.50
N GLN A 63 -18.81 9.34 0.77
CA GLN A 63 -18.43 8.16 0.01
C GLN A 63 -18.83 8.29 -1.47
N SER A 64 -20.01 8.84 -1.77
CA SER A 64 -20.45 9.02 -3.16
C SER A 64 -19.52 9.92 -3.97
N THR A 65 -18.93 10.94 -3.34
CA THR A 65 -17.96 11.82 -3.99
C THR A 65 -16.61 11.12 -4.17
N ILE A 66 -16.19 10.31 -3.20
CA ILE A 66 -15.00 9.46 -3.30
C ILE A 66 -15.14 8.49 -4.49
N ASP A 67 -16.26 7.77 -4.56
CA ASP A 67 -16.54 6.81 -5.63
C ASP A 67 -16.58 7.49 -7.02
N ALA A 68 -17.09 8.73 -7.07
CA ALA A 68 -17.12 9.52 -8.30
C ALA A 68 -15.71 9.95 -8.76
N LEU A 69 -14.85 10.37 -7.83
CA LEU A 69 -13.45 10.68 -8.10
C LEU A 69 -12.69 9.45 -8.60
N ASP A 70 -12.90 8.32 -7.95
CA ASP A 70 -12.27 7.05 -8.31
C ASP A 70 -12.74 6.53 -9.68
N LYS A 71 -14.05 6.61 -9.95
CA LYS A 71 -14.59 6.32 -11.29
C LYS A 71 -14.00 7.25 -12.36
N LYS A 72 -13.86 8.55 -12.06
CA LYS A 72 -13.23 9.49 -12.99
C LYS A 72 -11.80 9.06 -13.30
N TRP A 73 -10.98 8.80 -12.28
CA TRP A 73 -9.61 8.33 -12.45
C TRP A 73 -9.52 7.08 -13.35
N ARG A 74 -10.32 6.05 -13.07
CA ARG A 74 -10.37 4.81 -13.86
C ARG A 74 -10.78 5.02 -15.31
N LEU A 75 -11.59 6.05 -15.60
CA LEU A 75 -11.89 6.42 -16.98
C LEU A 75 -10.69 7.08 -17.66
N GLU A 76 -9.91 7.89 -16.94
CA GLU A 76 -8.70 8.52 -17.50
C GLU A 76 -7.55 7.52 -17.74
N THR A 77 -7.51 6.39 -17.03
CA THR A 77 -6.50 5.33 -17.23
C THR A 77 -6.72 4.56 -18.53
N ILE A 78 -7.97 4.35 -18.96
CA ILE A 78 -8.32 3.64 -20.20
C ILE A 78 -8.25 4.52 -21.47
N GLY A 79 -7.95 5.82 -21.33
CA GLY A 79 -7.77 6.77 -22.42
C GLY A 79 -8.71 7.99 -22.36
N GLY A 80 -8.44 9.01 -23.17
CA GLY A 80 -9.21 10.27 -23.18
C GLY A 80 -8.52 11.43 -22.47
N ASP A 81 -9.31 12.33 -21.88
CA ASP A 81 -8.83 13.46 -21.06
C ASP A 81 -8.18 12.92 -19.78
N ARG A 82 -6.92 13.30 -19.52
CA ARG A 82 -6.12 12.88 -18.36
C ARG A 82 -5.95 13.99 -17.34
N THR A 83 -6.89 14.93 -17.26
CA THR A 83 -6.78 16.13 -16.43
C THR A 83 -6.52 15.78 -14.96
N MET A 84 -7.27 14.86 -14.36
CA MET A 84 -7.08 14.48 -12.96
C MET A 84 -5.76 13.73 -12.73
N ILE A 85 -5.42 12.79 -13.61
CA ILE A 85 -4.14 12.05 -13.56
C ILE A 85 -2.97 13.04 -13.65
N ASN A 86 -3.01 13.97 -14.60
CA ASN A 86 -1.97 14.96 -14.80
C ASN A 86 -1.88 15.96 -13.63
N GLU A 87 -3.01 16.34 -13.03
CA GLU A 87 -3.03 17.18 -11.82
C GLU A 87 -2.33 16.49 -10.65
N ILE A 88 -2.67 15.23 -10.38
CA ILE A 88 -2.07 14.47 -9.28
C ILE A 88 -0.60 14.20 -9.56
N LEU A 89 -0.23 13.64 -10.72
CA LEU A 89 1.17 13.34 -11.07
C LEU A 89 2.03 14.60 -11.23
N GLY A 90 1.42 15.75 -11.53
CA GLY A 90 2.09 17.04 -11.67
C GLY A 90 2.26 17.83 -10.37
N ASN A 91 1.68 17.36 -9.25
CA ASN A 91 1.78 18.05 -7.97
C ASN A 91 3.17 17.87 -7.32
N ASP A 92 3.47 18.68 -6.31
CA ASP A 92 4.80 18.72 -5.70
C ASP A 92 5.15 17.44 -4.94
N LEU A 93 4.16 16.78 -4.31
CA LEU A 93 4.38 15.49 -3.66
C LEU A 93 4.72 14.41 -4.69
N SER A 94 3.98 14.32 -5.80
CA SER A 94 4.26 13.36 -6.86
C SER A 94 5.65 13.54 -7.45
N LYS A 95 6.09 14.79 -7.71
CA LYS A 95 7.48 15.06 -8.15
C LYS A 95 8.51 14.59 -7.13
N TYR A 96 8.27 14.81 -5.83
CA TYR A 96 9.13 14.31 -4.77
C TYR A 96 9.22 12.77 -4.80
N LEU A 97 8.08 12.08 -4.91
CA LEU A 97 8.03 10.62 -4.96
C LEU A 97 8.67 10.05 -6.25
N GLN A 98 8.49 10.71 -7.40
CA GLN A 98 9.16 10.38 -8.65
C GLN A 98 10.68 10.43 -8.50
N ASN A 99 11.20 11.49 -7.85
CA ASN A 99 12.63 11.61 -7.58
C ASN A 99 13.13 10.54 -6.59
N ILE A 100 12.36 10.18 -5.54
CA ILE A 100 12.72 9.05 -4.66
C ILE A 100 12.78 7.74 -5.44
N LYS A 101 11.79 7.48 -6.30
CA LYS A 101 11.78 6.30 -7.17
C LYS A 101 13.00 6.27 -8.10
N GLU A 102 13.32 7.39 -8.76
CA GLU A 102 14.48 7.49 -9.67
C GLU A 102 15.80 7.23 -8.92
N GLN A 103 15.99 7.83 -7.74
CA GLN A 103 17.19 7.65 -6.92
C GLN A 103 17.34 6.23 -6.38
N SER A 104 16.25 5.46 -6.31
CA SER A 104 16.27 4.05 -5.88
C SER A 104 16.94 3.12 -6.90
N ALA A 105 17.27 3.62 -8.10
CA ALA A 105 17.93 2.88 -9.17
C ALA A 105 17.24 1.54 -9.52
N GLY A 106 15.90 1.55 -9.53
CA GLY A 106 15.07 0.39 -9.89
C GLY A 106 14.66 -0.51 -8.71
N LEU A 107 15.01 -0.15 -7.47
CA LEU A 107 14.53 -0.84 -6.28
C LEU A 107 13.04 -0.60 -6.03
N TYR A 108 12.56 0.65 -6.22
CA TYR A 108 11.15 0.98 -6.10
C TYR A 108 10.48 0.94 -7.48
N SER A 109 9.45 0.11 -7.63
CA SER A 109 8.65 0.01 -8.87
C SER A 109 7.55 1.08 -8.92
N GLU A 110 6.98 1.43 -7.77
CA GLU A 110 5.97 2.48 -7.61
C GLU A 110 5.95 2.98 -6.17
N ILE A 111 5.47 4.21 -5.98
CA ILE A 111 5.29 4.84 -4.68
C ILE A 111 4.02 5.69 -4.73
N PHE A 112 3.13 5.52 -3.76
CA PHE A 112 1.98 6.41 -3.62
C PHE A 112 1.62 6.63 -2.16
N VAL A 113 1.14 7.83 -1.87
CA VAL A 113 0.72 8.27 -0.54
C VAL A 113 -0.78 8.47 -0.54
N MET A 114 -1.45 7.94 0.48
CA MET A 114 -2.90 7.99 0.67
C MET A 114 -3.26 8.88 1.87
N ASP A 115 -4.37 9.59 1.75
CA ASP A 115 -4.93 10.45 2.79
C ASP A 115 -5.77 9.66 3.83
N ASN A 116 -6.42 10.38 4.75
CA ASN A 116 -7.25 9.80 5.81
C ASN A 116 -8.61 9.21 5.33
N LYS A 117 -8.87 9.23 4.02
CA LYS A 117 -9.99 8.58 3.35
C LYS A 117 -9.53 7.52 2.35
N GLY A 118 -8.22 7.33 2.17
CA GLY A 118 -7.62 6.41 1.21
C GLY A 118 -7.46 6.99 -0.19
N LEU A 119 -7.69 8.29 -0.40
CA LEU A 119 -7.46 8.93 -1.70
C LEU A 119 -5.97 9.21 -1.90
N ASN A 120 -5.45 9.02 -3.12
CA ASN A 120 -4.04 9.25 -3.40
C ASN A 120 -3.70 10.76 -3.38
N VAL A 121 -2.82 11.16 -2.45
CA VAL A 121 -2.31 12.52 -2.29
C VAL A 121 -1.27 12.85 -3.36
N GLY A 122 -0.41 11.89 -3.67
CA GLY A 122 0.66 12.01 -4.65
C GLY A 122 1.26 10.63 -4.95
N GLN A 123 1.79 10.48 -6.16
CA GLN A 123 2.16 9.18 -6.72
C GLN A 123 3.37 9.31 -7.66
N SER A 124 4.22 8.29 -7.71
CA SER A 124 5.32 8.21 -8.68
C SER A 124 4.85 7.77 -10.06
N ASP A 125 3.79 6.96 -10.10
CA ASP A 125 3.24 6.32 -11.30
C ASP A 125 1.71 6.35 -11.24
N VAL A 126 1.06 6.01 -12.36
CA VAL A 126 -0.40 5.91 -12.43
C VAL A 126 -0.84 4.61 -11.76
N THR A 127 -1.61 4.68 -10.68
CA THR A 127 -2.32 3.52 -10.12
C THR A 127 -3.55 3.14 -10.94
N SER A 128 -4.03 1.91 -10.75
CA SER A 128 -5.29 1.43 -11.36
C SER A 128 -6.50 2.28 -10.97
N ASP A 129 -6.51 2.77 -9.74
CA ASP A 129 -7.62 3.41 -9.06
C ASP A 129 -7.08 4.52 -8.13
N TYR A 130 -7.89 5.54 -7.88
CA TYR A 130 -7.50 6.71 -7.09
C TYR A 130 -7.80 6.53 -5.60
N TRP A 131 -8.83 5.73 -5.29
CA TRP A 131 -9.25 5.44 -3.93
C TRP A 131 -8.79 4.04 -3.50
N GLN A 132 -7.90 4.00 -2.52
CA GLN A 132 -7.32 2.79 -1.93
C GLN A 132 -7.90 2.48 -0.54
N GLY A 133 -8.99 3.15 -0.13
CA GLY A 133 -9.50 3.05 1.25
C GLY A 133 -10.19 1.72 1.57
N ASP A 134 -10.61 0.98 0.54
CA ASP A 134 -11.09 -0.39 0.64
C ASP A 134 -9.96 -1.43 0.63
N GLU A 135 -8.73 -1.02 0.30
CA GLU A 135 -7.58 -1.91 0.17
C GLU A 135 -6.87 -2.20 1.50
N GLY A 136 -6.32 -3.41 1.60
CA GLY A 136 -5.58 -3.87 2.79
C GLY A 136 -4.41 -2.95 3.15
N LYS A 137 -3.73 -2.41 2.13
CA LYS A 137 -2.59 -1.48 2.28
C LYS A 137 -2.92 -0.22 3.07
N TRP A 138 -4.17 0.24 3.03
CA TRP A 138 -4.64 1.38 3.81
C TRP A 138 -5.32 0.94 5.11
N GLN A 139 -6.20 -0.07 5.06
CA GLN A 139 -6.96 -0.54 6.22
C GLN A 139 -6.07 -1.12 7.32
N LYS A 140 -5.04 -1.90 6.94
CA LYS A 140 -4.10 -2.56 7.86
C LYS A 140 -2.89 -1.66 8.22
N THR A 141 -2.85 -0.44 7.71
CA THR A 141 -1.84 0.55 8.09
C THR A 141 -2.49 1.72 8.81
N TYR A 142 -2.96 2.74 8.10
CA TYR A 142 -3.67 3.89 8.67
C TYR A 142 -4.84 3.44 9.56
N GLY A 143 -5.64 2.47 9.10
CA GLY A 143 -6.82 2.00 9.82
C GLY A 143 -6.54 1.32 11.17
N VAL A 144 -5.29 0.89 11.43
CA VAL A 144 -4.88 0.28 12.71
C VAL A 144 -4.02 1.21 13.58
N GLY A 145 -3.82 2.47 13.16
CA GLY A 145 -3.13 3.49 13.94
C GLY A 145 -1.63 3.61 13.68
N PRO A 146 -0.87 4.33 14.52
CA PRO A 146 0.42 4.92 14.17
C PRO A 146 1.56 3.94 13.86
N ASN A 147 1.41 2.67 14.25
CA ASN A 147 2.41 1.63 14.04
C ASN A 147 2.03 0.65 12.92
N GLY A 148 0.95 0.93 12.18
CA GLY A 148 0.45 0.04 11.15
C GLY A 148 1.46 -0.16 10.02
N ARG A 149 1.67 -1.42 9.65
CA ARG A 149 2.56 -1.89 8.60
C ARG A 149 1.92 -3.10 7.91
N LEU A 150 2.10 -3.17 6.60
CA LEU A 150 1.76 -4.33 5.80
C LEU A 150 2.91 -4.64 4.84
N ILE A 151 3.30 -5.90 4.75
CA ILE A 151 4.17 -6.43 3.69
C ILE A 151 3.32 -7.49 2.99
N ASP A 152 2.99 -7.24 1.73
CA ASP A 152 2.16 -8.15 0.93
C ASP A 152 3.00 -9.30 0.35
N GLU A 153 2.31 -10.32 -0.17
CA GLU A 153 2.98 -11.45 -0.78
C GLU A 153 3.88 -11.04 -1.96
N VAL A 154 4.91 -11.84 -2.22
CA VAL A 154 5.75 -11.64 -3.41
C VAL A 154 5.03 -12.22 -4.60
N GLU A 155 4.66 -11.35 -5.54
CA GLU A 155 3.95 -11.71 -6.76
C GLU A 155 4.76 -11.35 -8.00
N PHE A 156 4.56 -12.09 -9.08
CA PHE A 156 5.09 -11.70 -10.38
C PHE A 156 4.22 -10.60 -10.97
N ASP A 157 4.82 -9.44 -11.24
CA ASP A 157 4.16 -8.32 -11.90
C ASP A 157 4.39 -8.40 -13.41
N ASP A 158 3.31 -8.72 -14.14
CA ASP A 158 3.32 -8.82 -15.60
C ASP A 158 3.72 -7.49 -16.28
N SER A 159 3.49 -6.35 -15.65
CA SER A 159 3.79 -5.04 -16.24
C SER A 159 5.29 -4.72 -16.26
N SER A 160 6.01 -5.09 -15.20
CA SER A 160 7.45 -4.90 -15.06
C SER A 160 8.27 -6.17 -15.34
N GLN A 161 7.60 -7.31 -15.54
CA GLN A 161 8.21 -8.64 -15.73
C GLN A 161 9.19 -8.99 -14.60
N THR A 162 8.87 -8.61 -13.36
CA THR A 162 9.69 -8.85 -12.17
C THR A 162 8.86 -9.39 -11.01
N TYR A 163 9.52 -9.93 -10.00
CA TYR A 163 8.89 -10.22 -8.71
C TYR A 163 8.85 -8.96 -7.87
N GLN A 164 7.67 -8.60 -7.37
CA GLN A 164 7.48 -7.47 -6.49
C GLN A 164 6.72 -7.85 -5.22
N SER A 165 6.98 -7.12 -4.15
CA SER A 165 6.10 -7.08 -2.97
C SER A 165 5.74 -5.62 -2.71
N GLN A 166 4.50 -5.37 -2.28
CA GLN A 166 4.12 -4.05 -1.79
C GLN A 166 4.38 -3.97 -0.29
N VAL A 167 5.01 -2.88 0.12
CA VAL A 167 5.22 -2.54 1.52
C VAL A 167 4.50 -1.25 1.83
N SER A 168 3.65 -1.30 2.85
CA SER A 168 2.84 -0.16 3.27
C SER A 168 3.07 0.16 4.73
N ILE A 169 3.17 1.46 5.06
CA ILE A 169 3.32 1.94 6.43
C ILE A 169 2.43 3.14 6.70
N THR A 170 2.07 3.30 7.97
CA THR A 170 1.33 4.46 8.45
C THR A 170 2.19 5.71 8.44
N ILE A 171 1.64 6.82 7.96
CA ILE A 171 2.22 8.16 8.11
C ILE A 171 1.60 8.81 9.33
N VAL A 172 2.43 9.42 10.19
CA VAL A 172 1.98 10.01 11.45
C VAL A 172 2.24 11.50 11.49
N ASP A 173 1.39 12.23 12.20
CA ASP A 173 1.70 13.60 12.58
C ASP A 173 2.85 13.60 13.60
N PRO A 174 4.01 14.22 13.30
CA PRO A 174 5.16 14.22 14.20
C PRO A 174 4.88 14.93 15.53
N ALA A 175 3.88 15.81 15.61
CA ALA A 175 3.54 16.53 16.84
C ALA A 175 2.67 15.71 17.80
N THR A 176 1.82 14.81 17.28
CA THR A 176 0.80 14.11 18.07
C THR A 176 0.92 12.60 18.01
N ASN A 177 1.76 12.08 17.12
CA ASN A 177 1.84 10.66 16.76
C ASN A 177 0.48 10.08 16.28
N ALA A 178 -0.44 10.93 15.83
CA ALA A 178 -1.70 10.48 15.25
C ALA A 178 -1.47 9.97 13.82
N ALA A 179 -2.09 8.86 13.44
CA ALA A 179 -2.12 8.43 12.04
C ALA A 179 -2.84 9.48 11.19
N ILE A 180 -2.23 9.88 10.08
CA ILE A 180 -2.78 10.90 9.16
C ILE A 180 -2.99 10.39 7.74
N GLY A 181 -2.37 9.27 7.39
CA GLY A 181 -2.46 8.63 6.08
C GLY A 181 -1.56 7.39 6.04
N ALA A 182 -1.30 6.90 4.84
CA ALA A 182 -0.41 5.77 4.61
C ALA A 182 0.44 5.99 3.35
N VAL A 183 1.57 5.30 3.26
CA VAL A 183 2.35 5.18 2.01
C VAL A 183 2.42 3.72 1.62
N THR A 184 2.39 3.46 0.32
CA THR A 184 2.68 2.15 -0.26
C THR A 184 3.84 2.29 -1.23
N VAL A 185 4.73 1.29 -1.21
CA VAL A 185 5.91 1.18 -2.06
C VAL A 185 5.92 -0.20 -2.69
N GLY A 186 5.88 -0.27 -4.02
CA GLY A 186 6.23 -1.49 -4.73
C GLY A 186 7.74 -1.68 -4.70
N VAL A 187 8.21 -2.82 -4.20
CA VAL A 187 9.63 -3.16 -4.10
C VAL A 187 9.96 -4.28 -5.07
N ASN A 188 10.89 -4.02 -5.99
CA ASN A 188 11.43 -5.03 -6.88
C ASN A 188 12.34 -5.98 -6.08
N ILE A 189 11.88 -7.21 -5.88
CA ILE A 189 12.58 -8.21 -5.06
C ILE A 189 13.92 -8.62 -5.68
N VAL A 190 14.03 -8.61 -7.01
CA VAL A 190 15.29 -8.96 -7.69
C VAL A 190 16.36 -7.88 -7.46
N ALA A 191 15.94 -6.63 -7.24
CA ALA A 191 16.85 -5.52 -6.92
C ALA A 191 17.17 -5.45 -5.41
N LEU A 192 16.42 -6.16 -4.57
CA LEU A 192 16.62 -6.22 -3.12
C LEU A 192 17.83 -7.12 -2.82
N LYS A 193 18.90 -6.52 -2.27
CA LYS A 193 20.15 -7.19 -1.92
C LYS A 193 20.34 -7.35 -0.43
#